data_AF-A0A448WHZ6-F1
#
_entry.id   AF-A0A448WHZ6-F1
#
_cell.length_a   1.000
_cell.length_b   1.000
_cell.length_c   1.000
_cell.angle_alpha   90.00
_cell.angle_beta   90.00
_cell.angle_gamma   90.00
#
_symmetry.space_group_name_H-M   'P 1'
#
loop_
_entity.id
_entity.type
_entity.pdbx_description
1 polymer ?
#
loop_
_entity_poly.entity_id
_entity_poly.type
_entity_poly.pdbx_seq_one_letter_code
_entity_poly.pdbx_strand_id
1 'polypeptide(L)'
;MLEQPYLPMSCLELGCPVSSTSTTDDFLQLHCLMVNLLPKLNEGSSKQSLLEFAFVIDCSGSMQGDRIEHAKQAMLLLVKSLPSNCRFQVVRFGSEAKTFFPR
;
A
#
# COMPACT_ATOMS: atom_id res chain seq x y z
N MET A 1 -28.62 9.47 14.07
CA MET A 1 -29.14 8.99 12.77
C MET A 1 -28.08 9.31 11.72
N LEU A 2 -27.06 8.45 11.59
CA LEU A 2 -25.99 8.58 10.59
C LEU A 2 -26.42 7.76 9.38
N GLU A 3 -27.20 8.35 8.49
CA GLU A 3 -27.93 7.55 7.49
C GLU A 3 -27.06 6.98 6.36
N GLN A 4 -25.86 7.49 6.05
CA GLN A 4 -25.03 6.93 4.98
C GLN A 4 -23.51 7.13 5.22
N PRO A 5 -22.77 6.16 5.82
CA PRO A 5 -21.35 6.32 6.16
C PRO A 5 -20.40 6.36 4.94
N TYR A 6 -20.89 6.05 3.75
CA TYR A 6 -20.09 5.93 2.51
C TYR A 6 -20.16 7.15 1.60
N LEU A 7 -20.90 8.19 1.97
CA LEU A 7 -20.86 9.43 1.19
C LEU A 7 -19.52 10.10 1.43
N PRO A 8 -18.80 10.52 0.37
CA PRO A 8 -17.58 11.30 0.54
C PRO A 8 -17.96 12.59 1.25
N MET A 9 -17.34 12.81 2.40
CA MET A 9 -17.52 14.02 3.20
C MET A 9 -16.23 14.81 3.14
N SER A 10 -16.35 16.12 2.94
CA SER A 10 -15.23 17.05 3.08
C SER A 10 -15.61 18.18 4.02
N CYS A 11 -14.75 18.50 4.98
CA CYS A 11 -14.85 19.77 5.72
C CYS A 11 -13.69 20.67 5.31
N LEU A 12 -14.01 21.92 4.99
CA LEU A 12 -13.03 22.96 4.73
C LEU A 12 -13.08 23.94 5.89
N GLU A 13 -11.97 24.07 6.59
CA GLU A 13 -11.74 25.11 7.58
C GLU A 13 -10.87 26.20 6.94
N LEU A 14 -11.40 27.41 6.86
CA LEU A 14 -10.65 28.54 6.33
C LEU A 14 -9.78 29.13 7.43
N GLY A 15 -8.49 29.34 7.15
CA GLY A 15 -7.61 30.05 8.06
C GLY A 15 -8.09 31.48 8.31
N CYS A 16 -7.87 31.98 9.52
CA CYS A 16 -8.19 33.36 9.87
C CYS A 16 -7.04 34.27 9.43
N PRO A 17 -7.27 35.24 8.52
CA PRO A 17 -6.24 36.21 8.16
C PRO A 17 -6.04 37.18 9.34
N VAL A 18 -4.87 37.15 9.98
CA VAL A 18 -4.59 38.02 11.12
C VAL A 18 -4.26 39.43 10.64
N SER A 19 -5.05 40.40 11.10
CA SER A 19 -4.71 41.82 11.01
C SER A 19 -3.61 42.16 12.01
N SER A 20 -2.35 42.05 11.57
CA SER A 20 -1.13 42.65 12.14
C SER A 20 -0.82 42.42 13.63
N THR A 21 0.40 41.93 13.88
CA THR A 21 1.20 41.93 15.13
C THR A 21 1.14 40.66 16.00
N SER A 22 2.00 39.69 15.68
CA SER A 22 3.04 39.14 16.58
C SER A 22 3.54 37.78 16.08
N THR A 23 4.83 37.58 16.28
CA THR A 23 5.65 36.43 15.88
C THR A 23 5.32 35.19 16.71
N THR A 24 4.82 34.13 16.07
CA THR A 24 5.07 32.68 16.35
C THR A 24 4.18 31.87 15.41
N ASP A 25 4.67 30.73 14.91
CA ASP A 25 4.07 29.91 13.85
C ASP A 25 2.54 29.83 13.87
N ASP A 26 1.92 30.57 12.95
CA ASP A 26 0.49 30.85 12.99
C ASP A 26 -0.31 29.74 12.31
N PHE A 27 -0.30 28.57 12.94
CA PHE A 27 -1.01 27.36 12.50
C PHE A 27 -2.48 27.62 12.14
N LEU A 28 -3.09 28.63 12.77
CA LEU A 28 -4.49 29.04 12.57
C LEU A 28 -4.73 29.83 11.26
N GLN A 29 -3.67 30.22 10.54
CA GLN A 29 -3.77 30.84 9.20
C GLN A 29 -3.88 29.82 8.07
N LEU A 30 -3.61 28.54 8.33
CA LEU A 30 -3.64 27.51 7.29
C LEU A 30 -5.07 27.10 6.97
N HIS A 31 -5.36 26.99 5.67
CA HIS A 31 -6.57 26.33 5.21
C HIS A 31 -6.42 24.81 5.41
N CYS A 32 -7.38 24.20 6.10
CA CYS A 32 -7.40 22.76 6.33
C CYS A 32 -8.57 22.13 5.56
N LEU A 33 -8.28 21.11 4.74
CA LEU A 33 -9.29 20.30 4.08
C LEU A 33 -9.20 18.86 4.59
N MET A 34 -10.22 18.42 5.30
CA MET A 34 -10.39 17.01 5.64
C MET A 34 -11.24 16.35 4.57
N VAL A 35 -10.77 15.26 3.97
CA VAL A 35 -11.54 14.45 3.02
C VAL A 35 -11.63 13.02 3.54
N ASN A 36 -12.85 12.51 3.67
CA ASN A 36 -13.09 11.11 3.98
C ASN A 36 -13.40 10.32 2.69
N LEU A 37 -12.51 9.40 2.33
CA LEU A 37 -12.67 8.50 1.18
C LEU A 37 -12.87 7.07 1.69
N LEU A 38 -14.11 6.74 2.05
CA LEU A 38 -14.45 5.38 2.48
C LEU A 38 -14.97 4.57 1.27
N PRO A 39 -14.22 3.58 0.75
CA PRO A 39 -14.75 2.71 -0.28
C PRO A 39 -15.94 1.91 0.26
N LYS A 40 -16.96 1.71 -0.56
CA LYS A 40 -18.05 0.77 -0.24
C LYS A 40 -17.49 -0.64 -0.26
N LEU A 41 -17.26 -1.21 0.93
CA LEU A 41 -16.86 -2.60 1.07
C LEU A 41 -18.13 -3.45 0.92
N ASN A 42 -18.39 -3.95 -0.28
CA ASN A 42 -19.52 -4.85 -0.50
C ASN A 42 -19.21 -6.20 0.15
N GLU A 43 -19.82 -6.51 1.30
CA GLU A 43 -19.70 -7.83 1.95
C GLU A 43 -20.44 -8.97 1.20
N GLY A 44 -20.87 -8.72 -0.04
CA GLY A 44 -21.90 -9.51 -0.73
C GLY A 44 -21.51 -10.13 -2.06
N SER A 45 -20.22 -10.26 -2.39
CA SER A 45 -19.83 -11.10 -3.52
C SER A 45 -18.53 -11.82 -3.22
N SER A 46 -18.64 -13.14 -3.08
CA SER A 46 -17.57 -14.14 -3.14
C SER A 46 -16.75 -14.11 -4.44
N LYS A 47 -16.78 -13.02 -5.20
CA LYS A 47 -15.67 -12.64 -6.07
C LYS A 47 -14.52 -12.20 -5.16
N GLN A 48 -13.87 -13.18 -4.53
CA GLN A 48 -12.45 -13.02 -4.23
C GLN A 48 -11.84 -12.59 -5.55
N SER A 49 -11.44 -11.32 -5.66
CA SER A 49 -10.61 -10.92 -6.78
C SER A 49 -9.43 -11.90 -6.77
N LEU A 50 -9.19 -12.55 -7.90
CA LEU A 50 -8.02 -13.40 -8.05
C LEU A 50 -6.81 -12.48 -7.91
N LEU A 51 -6.32 -12.35 -6.68
CA LEU A 51 -5.15 -11.54 -6.38
C LEU A 51 -3.97 -12.21 -7.07
N GLU A 52 -3.17 -11.42 -7.77
CA GLU A 52 -1.98 -11.88 -8.45
C GLU A 52 -0.76 -11.17 -7.87
N PHE A 53 0.16 -11.95 -7.31
CA PHE A 53 1.38 -11.45 -6.68
C PHE A 53 2.59 -11.75 -7.56
N ALA A 54 3.48 -10.79 -7.77
CA ALA A 54 4.75 -11.02 -8.46
C ALA A 54 5.92 -10.69 -7.51
N PHE A 55 6.65 -11.72 -7.10
CA PHE A 55 7.85 -11.59 -6.28
C PHE A 55 9.07 -11.46 -7.19
N VAL A 56 9.73 -10.30 -7.16
CA VAL A 56 10.94 -10.03 -7.93
C VAL A 56 12.13 -10.07 -6.97
N ILE A 57 13.06 -11.01 -7.19
CA ILE A 57 14.14 -11.35 -6.26
C ILE A 57 15.50 -11.12 -6.92
N ASP A 58 16.34 -10.30 -6.29
CA ASP A 58 17.73 -10.10 -6.71
C ASP A 58 18.55 -11.36 -6.38
N CYS A 59 19.24 -11.89 -7.38
CA CYS A 59 20.16 -13.02 -7.31
C CYS A 59 21.54 -12.65 -7.90
N SER A 60 21.87 -11.36 -7.95
CA SER A 60 23.16 -10.85 -8.40
C SER A 60 24.31 -11.29 -7.48
N GLY A 61 25.55 -11.08 -7.92
CA GLY A 61 26.74 -11.46 -7.14
C GLY A 61 26.79 -10.79 -5.76
N SER A 62 26.21 -9.60 -5.61
CA SER A 62 26.11 -8.94 -4.30
C SER A 62 25.21 -9.71 -3.35
N MET A 63 24.30 -10.56 -3.80
CA MET A 63 23.38 -11.30 -2.92
C MET A 63 24.01 -12.57 -2.32
N GLN A 64 25.24 -12.93 -2.68
CA GLN A 64 25.92 -14.11 -2.16
C GLN A 64 26.07 -14.09 -0.62
N GLY A 65 26.11 -15.29 -0.03
CA GLY A 65 26.18 -15.50 1.41
C GLY A 65 24.84 -15.32 2.10
N ASP A 66 24.84 -14.71 3.28
CA ASP A 66 23.65 -14.64 4.15
C ASP A 66 22.49 -13.85 3.53
N ARG A 67 22.78 -12.92 2.61
CA ARG A 67 21.73 -12.07 1.98
C ARG A 67 20.73 -12.90 1.19
N ILE A 68 21.19 -13.83 0.34
CA ILE A 68 20.28 -14.69 -0.41
C ILE A 68 19.57 -15.68 0.52
N GLU A 69 20.21 -16.11 1.61
CA GLU A 69 19.56 -17.01 2.57
C GLU A 69 18.43 -16.31 3.33
N HIS A 70 18.66 -15.10 3.83
CA HIS A 70 17.61 -14.27 4.41
C HIS A 70 16.48 -13.98 3.41
N ALA A 71 16.80 -13.72 2.14
CA ALA A 71 15.80 -13.51 1.10
C ALA A 71 14.90 -14.74 0.91
N LYS A 72 15.46 -15.97 0.95
CA LYS A 72 14.67 -17.20 0.91
C LYS A 72 13.77 -17.36 2.13
N GLN A 73 14.28 -17.06 3.34
CA GLN A 73 13.48 -17.14 4.56
C GLN A 73 12.31 -16.14 4.53
N ALA A 74 12.56 -14.91 4.09
CA ALA A 74 11.51 -13.91 3.89
C ALA A 74 10.50 -14.36 2.84
N MET A 75 10.96 -14.89 1.71
CA MET A 75 10.09 -15.40 0.65
C MET A 75 9.18 -16.53 1.15
N LEU A 76 9.69 -17.44 1.98
CA LEU A 76 8.90 -18.51 2.57
C LEU A 76 7.76 -17.96 3.44
N LEU A 77 8.03 -16.91 4.23
CA LEU A 77 7.00 -16.24 5.02
C LEU A 77 5.96 -15.56 4.14
N LEU A 78 6.40 -14.87 3.08
CA LEU A 78 5.50 -14.20 2.14
C LEU A 78 4.55 -15.20 1.46
N VAL A 79 5.08 -16.31 0.95
CA VAL A 79 4.25 -17.37 0.32
C VAL A 79 3.27 -17.97 1.32
N LYS A 80 3.69 -18.19 2.58
CA LYS A 80 2.79 -18.69 3.64
C LYS A 80 1.71 -17.69 4.04
N SER A 81 1.94 -16.39 3.86
CA SER A 81 0.98 -15.33 4.18
C SER A 81 -0.06 -15.08 3.10
N LEU A 82 0.10 -15.67 1.92
CA LEU A 82 -0.79 -15.46 0.79
C LEU A 82 -2.21 -16.00 1.08
N PRO A 83 -3.26 -15.27 0.68
CA PRO A 83 -4.63 -15.73 0.87
C PRO A 83 -4.93 -16.98 0.03
N SER A 84 -5.88 -17.79 0.49
CA SER A 84 -6.42 -18.90 -0.31
C SER A 84 -7.06 -18.35 -1.59
N ASN A 85 -6.78 -19.01 -2.72
CA ASN A 85 -7.21 -18.62 -4.08
C ASN A 85 -6.54 -17.38 -4.69
N CYS A 86 -5.26 -17.15 -4.42
CA CYS A 86 -4.45 -16.20 -5.20
C CYS A 86 -3.50 -16.91 -6.19
N ARG A 87 -3.08 -16.19 -7.22
CA ARG A 87 -1.97 -16.57 -8.10
C ARG A 87 -0.72 -15.86 -7.62
N PHE A 88 0.44 -16.50 -7.78
CA PHE A 88 1.70 -15.80 -7.61
C PHE A 88 2.74 -16.24 -8.64
N GLN A 89 3.67 -15.34 -8.92
CA GLN A 89 4.82 -15.56 -9.77
C GLN A 89 6.07 -15.18 -9.01
N VAL A 90 7.15 -15.93 -9.22
CA VAL A 90 8.49 -15.58 -8.77
C VAL A 90 9.34 -15.27 -9.99
N VAL A 91 10.08 -14.16 -9.92
CA VAL A 91 11.01 -13.71 -10.95
C VAL A 91 12.35 -13.49 -10.26
N ARG A 92 13.35 -14.30 -10.61
CA ARG A 92 14.73 -14.01 -10.20
C ARG A 92 15.37 -13.09 -11.24
N PHE A 93 16.11 -12.08 -10.79
CA PHE A 93 16.89 -11.22 -11.67
C PHE A 93 18.34 -11.10 -11.17
N GLY A 94 19.24 -10.79 -12.08
CA GLY A 94 20.68 -10.70 -11.88
C GLY A 94 21.28 -10.29 -13.22
N SER A 95 22.20 -11.09 -13.77
CA SER A 95 22.63 -10.91 -15.17
C SER A 95 21.52 -11.22 -16.20
N GLU A 96 20.59 -12.10 -15.85
CA GLU A 96 19.41 -12.45 -16.65
C GLU A 96 18.18 -12.52 -15.74
N ALA A 97 17.00 -12.23 -16.29
CA ALA A 97 15.72 -12.45 -15.61
C ALA A 97 15.12 -13.81 -15.99
N LYS A 98 14.63 -14.57 -15.00
CA LYS A 98 13.94 -15.85 -15.23
C LYS A 98 12.70 -15.96 -14.35
N THR A 99 11.58 -16.37 -14.94
CA THR A 99 10.35 -16.71 -14.23
C THR A 99 10.40 -18.17 -13.80
N PHE A 100 9.82 -18.48 -12.65
CA PHE A 100 9.76 -19.86 -12.13
C PHE A 100 8.54 -20.65 -12.61
N PHE A 101 7.52 -19.99 -13.17
CA PHE A 101 6.30 -20.62 -13.67
C PHE A 101 6.01 -20.10 -15.09
N PRO A 102 5.45 -20.95 -15.98
CA PRO A 102 4.91 -20.48 -17.27
C PRO A 102 3.64 -19.65 -17.04
N ARG A 103 3.39 -18.69 -17.93
CA ARG A 103 2.19 -17.82 -17.88
C ARG A 103 0.94 -18.52 -18.36
#